data_AF-A0A2S0N4J7-F1
#
_entry.id   AF-A0A2S0N4J7-F1
#
_cell.length_a   1.000
_cell.length_b   1.000
_cell.length_c   1.000
_cell.angle_alpha   90.00
_cell.angle_beta   90.00
_cell.angle_gamma   90.00
#
_symmetry.space_group_name_H-M   'P 1'
#
loop_
_entity.id
_entity.type
_entity.pdbx_description
1 polymer ?
#
loop_
_entity_poly.entity_id
_entity_poly.type
_entity_poly.pdbx_seq_one_letter_code
_entity_poly.pdbx_strand_id
1 'polypeptide(L)'
;MTESRLTAVFTSGKDQLAILQRKDGSTLKLGADSKPWRIESFDGRKAVFVSADQQRVERLLEHAPGPEPKSAQPLGRPRLPAGQ
;
A
#
# COMPACT_ATOMS: atom_id res chain seq x y z
N MET A 1 -1.36 -7.33 -18.24
CA MET A 1 -1.56 -7.62 -16.80
C MET A 1 -1.86 -6.30 -16.12
N THR A 2 -3.09 -6.08 -15.68
CA THR A 2 -3.48 -4.80 -15.08
C THR A 2 -2.75 -4.63 -13.75
N GLU A 3 -1.79 -3.71 -13.70
CA GLU A 3 -1.05 -3.37 -12.48
C GLU A 3 -1.99 -2.68 -11.50
N SER A 4 -2.39 -3.41 -10.46
CA SER A 4 -3.17 -2.89 -9.33
C SER A 4 -2.27 -2.90 -8.09
N ARG A 5 -2.20 -1.77 -7.40
CA ARG A 5 -1.34 -1.53 -6.23
C ARG A 5 -2.17 -1.63 -4.96
N LEU A 6 -1.73 -2.40 -3.98
CA LEU A 6 -2.46 -2.50 -2.71
C LEU A 6 -2.20 -1.22 -1.91
N THR A 7 -3.25 -0.47 -1.59
CA THR A 7 -3.13 0.82 -0.88
C THR A 7 -3.55 0.76 0.58
N ALA A 8 -4.48 -0.13 0.93
CA ALA A 8 -4.88 -0.36 2.32
C ALA A 8 -5.47 -1.75 2.52
N VAL A 9 -5.42 -2.25 3.76
CA VAL A 9 -6.14 -3.46 4.19
C VAL A 9 -6.84 -3.14 5.50
N PHE A 10 -8.14 -3.41 5.56
CA PHE A 10 -8.97 -3.24 6.74
C PHE A 10 -9.31 -4.63 7.28
N THR A 11 -9.01 -4.87 8.54
CA THR A 11 -9.31 -6.13 9.23
C THR A 11 -10.34 -5.88 10.32
N SER A 12 -11.46 -6.60 10.28
CA SER A 12 -12.54 -6.50 11.26
C SER A 12 -12.89 -7.90 11.76
N GLY A 13 -12.23 -8.33 12.84
CA GLY A 13 -12.40 -9.69 13.38
C GLY A 13 -11.92 -10.75 12.40
N LYS A 14 -12.85 -11.49 11.78
CA LYS A 14 -12.57 -12.51 10.76
C LYS A 14 -12.60 -11.96 9.34
N ASP A 15 -13.20 -10.78 9.16
CA ASP A 15 -13.34 -10.14 7.86
C ASP A 15 -12.10 -9.34 7.51
N GLN A 16 -11.67 -9.46 6.26
CA GLN A 16 -10.56 -8.71 5.70
C GLN A 16 -11.02 -8.06 4.40
N LEU A 17 -10.73 -6.77 4.25
CA LEU A 17 -11.06 -5.98 3.07
C LEU A 17 -9.80 -5.28 2.56
N ALA A 18 -9.33 -5.66 1.39
CA ALA A 18 -8.24 -5.01 0.70
C ALA A 18 -8.74 -3.91 -0.23
N ILE A 19 -8.03 -2.79 -0.24
CA ILE A 19 -8.24 -1.68 -1.17
C ILE A 19 -7.06 -1.64 -2.12
N LEU A 20 -7.33 -1.80 -3.41
CA LEU A 20 -6.34 -1.76 -4.47
C LEU A 20 -6.61 -0.56 -5.37
N GLN A 21 -5.56 0.18 -5.70
CA GLN A 21 -5.60 1.24 -6.69
C GLN A 21 -5.17 0.68 -8.04
N ARG A 22 -6.05 0.75 -9.04
CA ARG A 22 -5.67 0.45 -10.43
C ARG A 22 -4.84 1.59 -10.99
N LYS A 23 -3.98 1.30 -11.97
CA LYS A 23 -3.21 2.31 -12.73
C LYS A 23 -4.06 3.44 -13.33
N ASP A 24 -5.34 3.15 -13.59
CA ASP A 24 -6.34 4.09 -14.08
C ASP A 24 -6.80 5.13 -13.02
N GLY A 25 -6.43 4.96 -11.75
CA GLY A 25 -6.92 5.81 -10.66
C GLY A 25 -8.25 5.31 -10.06
N SER A 26 -8.82 4.25 -10.61
CA SER A 26 -9.98 3.56 -10.04
C SER A 26 -9.63 2.65 -8.86
N THR A 27 -10.41 2.73 -7.78
CA THR A 27 -10.24 1.92 -6.56
C THR A 27 -11.05 0.62 -6.63
N LEU A 28 -10.42 -0.50 -6.31
CA LEU A 28 -11.00 -1.84 -6.28
C LEU A 28 -11.00 -2.37 -4.85
N LYS A 29 -12.13 -2.89 -4.38
CA LYS A 29 -12.29 -3.42 -3.01
C LYS A 29 -12.43 -4.94 -3.07
N LEU A 30 -11.49 -5.67 -2.47
CA LEU A 30 -11.48 -7.14 -2.47
C LEU A 30 -11.61 -7.65 -1.03
N GLY A 31 -12.78 -8.21 -0.70
CA GLY A 31 -13.03 -8.93 0.55
C GLY A 31 -12.94 -10.45 0.38
N ALA A 32 -13.22 -11.19 1.45
CA ALA A 32 -13.24 -12.66 1.44
C ALA A 32 -14.25 -13.26 0.44
N ASP A 33 -15.38 -12.59 0.24
CA ASP A 33 -16.45 -13.01 -0.69
C ASP A 33 -16.37 -12.38 -2.08
N SER A 34 -15.33 -11.57 -2.33
CA SER A 34 -15.21 -10.84 -3.58
C SER A 34 -14.78 -11.75 -4.73
N LYS A 35 -15.34 -11.53 -5.92
CA LYS A 35 -15.10 -12.34 -7.12
C LYS A 35 -14.66 -11.43 -8.28
N PRO A 36 -13.70 -11.87 -9.11
CA PRO A 36 -13.06 -13.18 -9.09
C PRO A 36 -11.92 -13.31 -8.07
N TRP A 37 -11.47 -12.21 -7.45
CA TRP A 37 -10.34 -12.18 -6.52
C TRP A 37 -10.81 -11.90 -5.10
N ARG A 38 -10.26 -12.62 -4.13
CA ARG A 38 -10.48 -12.41 -2.70
C ARG A 38 -9.17 -12.38 -1.95
N ILE A 39 -9.15 -11.68 -0.82
CA ILE A 39 -8.01 -11.72 0.09
C ILE A 39 -8.05 -13.01 0.92
N GLU A 40 -6.93 -13.73 0.93
CA GLU A 40 -6.75 -14.95 1.72
C GLU A 40 -6.03 -14.66 3.04
N SER A 41 -5.00 -13.81 3.00
CA SER A 41 -4.19 -13.48 4.18
C SER A 41 -3.48 -12.14 4.03
N PHE A 42 -3.21 -11.48 5.16
CA PHE A 42 -2.43 -10.25 5.22
C PHE A 42 -1.45 -10.28 6.38
N ASP A 43 -0.18 -10.05 6.07
CA ASP A 43 0.94 -10.09 7.02
C ASP A 43 1.33 -8.68 7.53
N GLY A 44 0.46 -7.68 7.41
CA GLY A 44 0.77 -6.28 7.76
C GLY A 44 1.51 -5.51 6.67
N ARG A 45 2.28 -6.19 5.81
CA ARG A 45 2.98 -5.59 4.66
C ARG A 45 2.66 -6.24 3.32
N LYS A 46 2.24 -7.51 3.33
CA LYS A 46 1.94 -8.28 2.12
C LYS A 46 0.56 -8.91 2.24
N ALA A 47 -0.29 -8.69 1.25
CA ALA A 47 -1.54 -9.40 1.12
C ALA A 47 -1.44 -10.48 0.03
N VAL A 48 -2.03 -11.64 0.33
CA VAL A 48 -2.17 -12.75 -0.59
C VAL A 48 -3.60 -12.77 -1.10
N PHE A 49 -3.74 -12.69 -2.42
CA PHE A 49 -5.03 -12.78 -3.10
C PHE A 49 -5.14 -14.12 -3.79
N VAL A 50 -6.32 -14.71 -3.73
CA VAL A 50 -6.63 -15.94 -4.46
C VAL A 50 -7.83 -15.70 -5.37
N SER A 51 -7.79 -16.29 -6.56
CA SER A 51 -8.93 -16.27 -7.48
C SER A 51 -9.79 -17.53 -7.32
N ALA A 52 -10.99 -17.50 -7.92
CA ALA A 52 -11.84 -18.70 -8.01
C ALA A 52 -11.17 -19.87 -8.77
N ASP A 53 -10.18 -19.59 -9.62
CA ASP A 53 -9.39 -20.57 -10.38
C ASP A 53 -8.14 -21.04 -9.59
N GLN A 54 -8.08 -20.78 -8.27
CA GLN A 54 -6.92 -21.07 -7.42
C GLN A 54 -5.63 -20.33 -7.83
N GLN A 55 -5.73 -19.28 -8.66
CA GLN A 55 -4.59 -18.42 -8.96
C GLN A 55 -4.27 -17.59 -7.72
N ARG A 56 -3.03 -17.69 -7.22
CA ARG A 56 -2.55 -16.88 -6.09
C ARG A 56 -1.69 -15.74 -6.59
N VAL A 57 -1.97 -14.53 -6.12
CA VAL A 57 -1.20 -13.32 -6.43
C VAL A 57 -0.84 -12.61 -5.14
N GLU A 58 0.43 -12.33 -4.96
CA GLU A 58 0.94 -11.59 -3.83
C GLU A 58 1.02 -10.10 -4.19
N ARG A 59 0.47 -9.25 -3.32
CA ARG A 59 0.64 -7.79 -3.44
C ARG A 59 1.23 -7.25 -2.16
N LEU A 60 2.32 -6.51 -2.30
CA LEU A 60 2.85 -5.70 -1.23
C LEU A 60 1.92 -4.51 -1.03
N LEU A 61 1.60 -4.22 0.22
CA LEU A 61 1.02 -2.95 0.61
C LEU A 61 2.02 -1.90 0.17
N GLU A 62 1.65 -1.15 -0.86
CA GLU A 62 2.37 0.03 -1.23
C GLU A 62 2.18 0.95 -0.03
N HIS A 63 3.21 1.01 0.81
CA HIS A 63 3.34 2.11 1.73
C HIS A 63 3.23 3.33 0.83
N ALA A 64 2.09 4.02 0.88
CA ALA A 64 2.14 5.44 0.65
C ALA A 64 3.37 5.90 1.44
N PRO A 65 4.33 6.60 0.82
CA PRO A 65 5.27 7.32 1.64
C PRO A 65 4.38 8.16 2.56
N GLY A 66 4.22 7.73 3.82
CA GLY A 66 4.02 8.68 4.89
C GLY A 66 5.08 9.73 4.62
N PRO A 67 4.69 11.03 4.63
CA PRO A 67 5.52 12.12 4.13
C PRO A 67 6.93 11.79 4.52
N GLU A 68 7.80 11.60 3.51
CA GLU A 68 9.17 11.11 3.68
C GLU A 68 9.65 11.61 5.04
N PRO A 69 10.16 10.77 5.98
CA PRO A 69 10.81 11.32 7.14
C PRO A 69 11.91 12.19 6.57
N LYS A 70 11.61 13.49 6.49
CA LYS A 70 12.32 14.49 5.72
C LYS A 70 13.72 14.28 6.18
N SER A 71 14.55 13.66 5.32
CA SER A 71 15.92 13.24 5.64
C SER A 71 16.44 14.32 6.54
N ALA A 72 16.63 14.01 7.83
CA ALA A 72 16.84 15.01 8.85
C ALA A 72 18.00 15.85 8.34
N GLN A 73 17.68 17.00 7.76
CA GLN A 73 18.68 17.92 7.27
C GLN A 73 19.47 18.23 8.53
N PRO A 74 20.79 18.03 8.57
CA PRO A 74 21.57 18.54 9.67
C PRO A 74 21.42 20.06 9.61
N LEU A 75 20.47 20.57 10.38
CA LEU A 75 20.24 21.98 10.58
C LEU A 75 21.42 22.44 11.45
N GLY A 76 22.47 22.98 10.81
CA GLY A 76 23.59 23.49 11.59
C GLY A 76 24.84 23.86 10.80
N ARG A 77 24.86 25.08 10.27
CA ARG A 77 25.84 26.10 10.69
C ARG A 77 25.51 27.47 10.08
N PRO A 78 25.27 28.51 10.90
CA PRO A 78 25.07 29.86 10.41
C PRO A 78 26.40 30.38 9.83
N ARG A 79 26.41 30.81 8.56
CA ARG A 79 27.52 31.59 8.02
C ARG A 79 27.19 33.05 8.27
N LEU A 80 27.95 33.67 9.17
CA LEU A 80 27.91 35.09 9.53
C LEU A 80 27.94 35.98 8.26
N PRO A 81 27.24 37.12 8.24
CA PRO A 81 27.47 38.14 7.23
C PRO A 81 28.76 38.90 7.58
N ALA A 82 29.75 38.86 6.71
CA ALA A 82 30.87 39.80 6.73
C ALA A 82 30.79 40.59 5.42
N GLY A 83 30.39 41.86 5.54
CA GLY A 83 30.56 42.82 4.46
C GLY A 83 32.04 43.15 4.26
N GLN A 84 32.41 43.32 3.00
CA GLN A 84 33.48 44.19 2.49
C GLN A 84 33.30 44.29 0.98
#